data_AF-A0A932SS54-F1
#
_entry.id   AF-A0A932SS54-F1
#
_cell.length_a   1.000
_cell.length_b   1.000
_cell.length_c   1.000
_cell.angle_alpha   90.00
_cell.angle_beta   90.00
_cell.angle_gamma   90.00
#
_symmetry.space_group_name_H-M   'P 1'
#
loop_
_entity.id
_entity.type
_entity.pdbx_description
1 polymer ?
#
loop_
_entity_poly.entity_id
_entity_poly.type
_entity_poly.pdbx_seq_one_letter_code
_entity_poly.pdbx_strand_id
1 'polypeptide(L)' 'MTFHCTMARRSDGQWVVRHSDSGLGSFEVAAPSRDQALEKMRSELRYRLELCPCTGEQYKDLEIELVE' A
#
# COMPACT_ATOMS: atom_id res chain seq x y z
N MET A 1 -7.48 -0.44 -10.15
CA MET A 1 -7.93 0.38 -9.01
C MET A 1 -6.72 1.06 -8.42
N THR A 2 -6.76 2.38 -8.30
CA THR A 2 -5.59 3.20 -7.93
C THR A 2 -5.65 3.59 -6.47
N PHE A 3 -4.53 3.43 -5.75
CA PHE A 3 -4.37 3.80 -4.35
C PHE A 3 -3.33 4.88 -4.22
N HIS A 4 -3.73 6.01 -3.64
CA HIS A 4 -2.80 7.08 -3.31
C HIS A 4 -2.04 6.72 -2.03
N CYS A 5 -0.72 6.73 -2.15
CA CYS A 5 0.19 6.46 -1.05
C CYS A 5 1.27 7.54 -1.00
N THR A 6 1.73 7.88 0.19
CA THR A 6 2.92 8.71 0.36
C THR A 6 4.12 7.81 0.62
N MET A 7 5.31 8.19 0.15
CA MET A 7 6.52 7.42 0.42
C MET A 7 7.66 8.31 0.89
N ALA A 8 8.34 7.87 1.95
CA ALA A 8 9.46 8.59 2.55
C ALA A 8 10.59 7.62 2.94
N ARG A 9 11.82 8.13 2.99
CA ARG A 9 12.97 7.40 3.53
C ARG A 9 13.14 7.76 5.01
N ARG A 10 13.20 6.75 5.88
CA ARG A 10 13.46 6.88 7.32
C ARG A 10 14.96 7.04 7.61
N SER A 11 15.27 7.53 8.80
CA SER A 11 16.63 7.75 9.30
C SER A 11 17.43 6.46 9.47
N ASP A 12 16.75 5.31 9.62
CA ASP A 12 17.35 3.96 9.66
C ASP A 12 17.67 3.41 8.26
N GLY A 13 17.42 4.21 7.21
CA GLY A 13 17.67 3.85 5.82
C GLY A 13 16.52 3.09 5.15
N GLN A 14 15.45 2.73 5.87
CA GLN A 14 14.28 2.06 5.31
C GLN A 14 13.42 3.01 4.48
N TRP A 15 12.76 2.46 3.47
CA TRP A 15 11.69 3.09 2.72
C TRP A 15 10.35 2.75 3.34
N VAL A 16 9.54 3.77 3.58
CA VAL A 16 8.21 3.62 4.16
C VAL A 16 7.17 4.16 3.21
N VAL A 17 6.19 3.32 2.93
CA VAL A 17 5.02 3.66 2.13
C VAL A 17 3.83 3.68 3.07
N ARG A 18 3.06 4.76 3.03
CA ARG A 18 1.88 4.96 3.87
C ARG A 18 0.65 5.13 3.00
N HIS A 19 -0.39 4.39 3.34
CA HIS A 19 -1.72 4.51 2.78
C HIS A 19 -2.65 5.15 3.82
N SER A 20 -3.49 6.09 3.37
CA SER A 20 -4.49 6.74 4.20
C SER A 20 -5.74 7.04 3.39
N ASP A 21 -6.59 6.04 3.21
CA ASP A 21 -7.93 6.19 2.65
C ASP A 21 -8.99 5.71 3.64
N SER A 22 -10.17 6.34 3.59
CA SER A 22 -11.32 5.99 4.43
C SER A 22 -11.86 4.58 4.19
N GLY A 23 -11.68 3.99 3.01
CA GLY A 23 -12.24 2.69 2.65
C GLY A 23 -11.51 1.48 3.24
N LEU A 24 -10.18 1.56 3.42
CA LEU A 24 -9.32 0.47 3.91
C LEU A 24 -8.62 0.78 5.23
N GLY A 25 -8.84 1.98 5.75
CA GLY A 25 -8.14 2.52 6.91
C GLY A 25 -6.70 2.92 6.59
N SER A 26 -6.04 3.53 7.57
CA SER A 26 -4.65 3.95 7.46
C SER A 26 -3.68 2.85 7.88
N PHE A 27 -2.65 2.60 7.07
CA PHE A 27 -1.57 1.68 7.42
C PHE A 27 -0.28 2.04 6.67
N GLU A 28 0.84 1.48 7.12
CA GLU A 28 2.15 1.71 6.52
C GLU A 28 2.96 0.42 6.48
N VAL A 29 3.89 0.35 5.53
CA VAL A 29 4.86 -0.74 5.40
C VAL A 29 6.26 -0.17 5.28
N ALA A 30 7.25 -0.89 5.79
CA ALA A 30 8.66 -0.54 5.69
C ALA A 30 9.47 -1.65 5.00
N ALA A 31 10.44 -1.26 4.16
CA ALA A 31 11.37 -2.16 3.51
C ALA A 31 12.75 -1.52 3.22
N PRO A 32 13.80 -2.32 2.98
CA PRO A 32 15.15 -1.79 2.72
C PRO A 32 15.30 -1.03 1.40
N SER A 33 14.44 -1.28 0.41
CA SER A 33 14.45 -0.60 -0.88
C SER A 33 13.08 -0.08 -1.28
N ARG A 34 13.08 0.89 -2.19
CA ARG A 34 11.86 1.50 -2.76
C ARG A 34 10.94 0.45 -3.36
N ASP A 35 11.47 -0.42 -4.23
CA ASP A 35 10.70 -1.48 -4.88
C ASP A 35 10.12 -2.48 -3.89
N GLN A 36 10.89 -2.93 -2.90
CA GLN A 36 10.38 -3.83 -1.87
C GLN A 36 9.27 -3.19 -1.02
N ALA A 37 9.34 -1.87 -0.77
CA ALA A 37 8.30 -1.17 -0.03
C ALA A 37 7.01 -1.06 -0.85
N LEU A 38 7.12 -0.85 -2.17
CA LEU A 38 5.98 -0.84 -3.09
C LEU A 38 5.35 -2.24 -3.23
N GLU A 39 6.15 -3.29 -3.38
CA GLU A 39 5.64 -4.68 -3.44
C GLU A 39 4.95 -5.09 -2.14
N LYS A 40 5.52 -4.72 -0.98
CA LYS A 40 4.87 -4.92 0.32
C LYS A 40 3.55 -4.17 0.40
N MET A 41 3.51 -2.90 -0.03
CA MET A 41 2.29 -2.10 0.01
C MET A 41 1.21 -2.72 -0.87
N ARG A 42 1.58 -3.18 -2.07
CA ARG A 42 0.66 -3.85 -2.99
C ARG A 42 0.10 -5.15 -2.42
N SER A 43 0.93 -5.92 -1.73
CA SER A 43 0.52 -7.16 -1.05
C SER A 43 -0.43 -6.87 0.10
N GLU A 44 -0.17 -5.86 0.91
CA GLU A 44 -1.01 -5.46 2.04
C GLU A 44 -2.37 -4.91 1.58
N LEU A 45 -2.39 -4.10 0.52
CA LEU A 45 -3.62 -3.63 -0.12
C LEU A 45 -4.46 -4.81 -0.61
N ARG A 46 -3.85 -5.78 -1.31
CA ARG A 46 -4.54 -6.99 -1.77
C ARG A 46 -5.12 -7.77 -0.60
N TYR A 47 -4.31 -8.05 0.42
CA TYR A 47 -4.74 -8.79 1.60
C TYR A 47 -5.98 -8.16 2.27
N ARG A 48 -5.95 -6.85 2.47
CA ARG A 48 -7.06 -6.11 3.10
C ARG A 48 -8.31 -6.09 2.24
N LEU A 49 -8.15 -5.98 0.92
CA LEU A 49 -9.26 -6.01 -0.03
C LEU A 49 -9.90 -7.40 -0.15
N GLU A 50 -9.09 -8.47 -0.16
CA GLU A 50 -9.56 -9.86 -0.13
C GLU A 50 -10.31 -10.19 1.15
N LEU A 51 -9.98 -9.52 2.26
CA LEU A 51 -10.69 -9.63 3.53
C LEU A 51 -11.95 -8.75 3.61
N CYS A 52 -12.21 -7.83 2.67
CA CYS A 52 -13.44 -7.04 2.73
C CYS A 52 -14.63 -7.93 2.32
N PRO A 53 -15.62 -8.16 3.22
CA PRO A 53 -16.82 -8.91 2.89
C PRO A 53 -17.73 -8.17 1.89
N CYS A 54 -17.39 -6.92 1.58
CA CYS A 54 -18.21 -5.98 0.85
C CYS A 54 -18.15 -6.12 -0.68
N THR A 55 -17.10 -6.73 -1.25
CA THR A 55 -16.79 -6.53 -2.66
C THR A 55 -16.76 -7.78 -3.53
N GLY A 56 -16.47 -8.97 -3.02
CA GLY A 56 -16.43 -10.22 -3.82
C GLY A 56 -15.51 -10.20 -5.07
N GLU A 57 -14.83 -9.08 -5.34
CA GLU A 57 -14.04 -8.83 -6.53
C GLU A 57 -12.63 -9.39 -6.35
N GLN A 58 -12.15 -10.08 -7.39
CA GLN A 58 -10.74 -10.43 -7.49
C GLN A 58 -9.97 -9.17 -7.93
N TYR A 59 -9.27 -8.54 -6.99
CA TYR A 59 -8.45 -7.37 -7.24
C TYR A 59 -7.14 -7.74 -7.99
N LYS A 60 -7.27 -8.03 -9.29
CA LYS A 60 -6.14 -8.35 -10.17
C LYS A 60 -5.27 -7.14 -10.48
N ASP A 61 -5.90 -5.97 -10.69
CA ASP A 61 -5.22 -4.75 -11.13
C ASP A 61 -5.24 -3.68 -10.02
N LEU A 62 -4.25 -3.77 -9.12
CA LEU A 62 -3.95 -2.77 -8.10
C LEU A 62 -2.80 -1.89 -8.57
N GLU A 63 -3.04 -0.59 -8.60
CA GLU A 63 -2.05 0.43 -8.96
C GLU A 63 -1.79 1.31 -7.73
N ILE A 64 -0.52 1.64 -7.50
CA ILE A 64 -0.11 2.55 -6.42
C ILE A 64 0.36 3.83 -7.10
N GLU A 65 -0.32 4.93 -6.82
CA GLU A 65 0.14 6.26 -7.18
C GLU A 65 0.83 6.87 -5.96
N LEU A 66 2.06 7.35 -6.16
CA LEU A 66 2.80 8.03 -5.12
C LEU A 66 2.48 9.53 -5.19
N VAL A 67 1.85 10.04 -4.14
CA VAL A 67 1.59 11.48 -3.98
C VAL A 67 2.67 12.09 -3.10
N GLU A 68 3.21 13.23 -3.55
CA GLU A 68 4.30 13.97 -2.90
C GLU A 68 3.84 14.73 -1.65
#